data_AF-A0A2E7CMI3-F1
#
_entry.id   AF-A0A2E7CMI3-F1
#
_cell.length_a   1.000
_cell.length_b   1.000
_cell.length_c   1.000
_cell.angle_alpha   90.00
_cell.angle_beta   90.00
_cell.angle_gamma   90.00
#
_symmetry.space_group_name_H-M   'P 1'
#
loop_
_entity.id
_entity.type
_entity.pdbx_description
1 polymer ?
#
loop_
_entity_poly.entity_id
_entity_poly.type
_entity_poly.pdbx_seq_one_letter_code
_entity_poly.pdbx_strand_id
1 'polypeptide(L)'
;MILFLWSCQSGQLEPALSDRQNYLKALREPSVQSVRSCEQILHEDLRGECVLFAAKSAVGERMDALSVCESAPTVLWKQACLFEVADSTGMTGQRAARVCAETGEFEIRCLYHALQREEQSLAARFPKGKELELIEEIARRFQHKEELKNDKISESLPAKIIARRFFQRYVDNKKIRFSEDMCGSAPREICTQAYRFVIQMQKDREKKTFPKPCSIPMSDHQVQAAGFVLWEEGFILSALEAWENTCRQNKEQRR
;
A
#
# COMPACT_ATOMS: atom_id res chain seq x y z
N MET A 1 57.33 -32.89 -19.86
CA MET A 1 56.34 -32.12 -20.64
C MET A 1 54.97 -32.66 -20.28
N ILE A 2 54.28 -32.04 -19.31
CA ILE A 2 53.01 -32.51 -18.76
C ILE A 2 51.89 -31.77 -19.50
N LEU A 3 51.15 -32.51 -20.34
CA LEU A 3 49.95 -32.04 -21.03
C LEU A 3 48.80 -32.00 -20.03
N PHE A 4 48.47 -30.80 -19.54
CA PHE A 4 47.21 -30.55 -18.84
C PHE A 4 46.07 -30.54 -19.88
N LEU A 5 45.37 -31.67 -19.99
CA LEU A 5 44.07 -31.77 -20.65
C LEU A 5 43.05 -31.01 -19.78
N TRP A 6 42.77 -29.77 -20.16
CA TRP A 6 41.58 -29.05 -19.70
C TRP A 6 40.35 -29.74 -20.29
N SER A 7 39.75 -30.65 -19.52
CA SER A 7 38.40 -31.12 -19.76
C SER A 7 37.43 -29.97 -19.47
N CYS A 8 36.92 -29.32 -20.52
CA CYS A 8 35.73 -28.48 -20.42
C CYS A 8 34.61 -29.30 -19.77
N GLN A 9 34.25 -28.94 -18.55
CA GLN A 9 33.20 -29.59 -17.78
C GLN A 9 31.85 -29.10 -18.31
N SER A 10 31.39 -29.67 -19.42
CA SER A 10 30.12 -29.35 -20.11
C SER A 10 28.86 -29.76 -19.33
N GLY A 11 28.94 -29.92 -18.00
CA GLY A 11 27.94 -30.63 -17.19
C GLY A 11 26.87 -29.77 -16.51
N GLN A 12 26.79 -28.46 -16.75
CA GLN A 12 25.85 -27.57 -16.04
C GLN A 12 24.88 -26.78 -16.92
N LEU A 13 24.92 -26.93 -18.25
CA LEU A 13 24.04 -26.19 -19.17
C LEU A 13 22.66 -26.86 -19.37
N GLU A 14 22.53 -28.17 -19.16
CA GLU A 14 21.27 -28.89 -19.41
C GLU A 14 20.12 -28.51 -18.47
N PRO A 15 20.32 -28.36 -17.14
CA PRO A 15 19.24 -27.99 -16.22
C PRO A 15 18.65 -26.62 -16.54
N ALA A 16 19.49 -25.63 -16.85
CA ALA A 16 19.05 -24.27 -17.13
C ALA A 16 18.21 -24.15 -18.41
N LEU A 17 18.51 -24.95 -19.43
CA LEU A 17 17.72 -25.01 -20.66
C LEU A 17 16.33 -25.62 -20.41
N SER A 18 16.27 -26.68 -19.59
CA SER A 18 15.00 -27.32 -19.22
C SER A 18 14.12 -26.40 -18.36
N ASP A 19 14.71 -25.73 -17.36
CA ASP A 19 14.02 -24.79 -16.48
C ASP A 19 13.39 -23.61 -17.26
N ARG A 20 14.15 -23.03 -18.18
CA ARG A 20 13.65 -21.95 -19.05
C ARG A 20 12.49 -22.44 -19.94
N GLN A 21 12.59 -23.64 -20.51
CA GLN A 21 11.52 -24.21 -21.33
C GLN A 21 10.24 -24.43 -20.52
N ASN A 22 10.37 -24.96 -19.31
CA ASN A 22 9.24 -25.18 -18.39
C ASN A 22 8.60 -23.86 -17.95
N TYR A 23 9.39 -22.84 -17.63
CA TYR A 23 8.88 -21.50 -17.31
C TYR A 23 8.10 -20.92 -18.50
N LEU A 24 8.68 -20.91 -19.70
CA LEU A 24 8.02 -20.37 -20.90
C LEU A 24 6.77 -21.16 -21.29
N LYS A 25 6.74 -22.47 -21.01
CA LYS A 25 5.57 -23.33 -21.18
C LYS A 25 4.47 -22.94 -20.19
N ALA A 26 4.80 -22.78 -18.91
CA ALA A 26 3.86 -22.35 -17.88
C ALA A 26 3.18 -21.01 -18.20
N LEU A 27 3.91 -20.05 -18.79
CA LEU A 27 3.35 -18.76 -19.22
C LEU A 27 2.26 -18.86 -20.30
N ARG A 28 2.22 -19.95 -21.06
CA ARG A 28 1.29 -20.15 -22.19
C ARG A 28 0.13 -21.08 -21.82
N GLU A 29 0.21 -21.73 -20.68
CA GLU A 29 -0.75 -22.71 -20.22
C GLU A 29 -1.83 -22.05 -19.33
N PRO A 30 -3.07 -22.57 -19.34
CA PRO A 30 -4.07 -22.22 -18.33
C PRO A 30 -3.56 -22.51 -16.91
N SER A 31 -4.09 -21.79 -15.91
CA SER A 31 -3.54 -21.78 -14.54
C SER A 31 -3.34 -23.17 -13.93
N VAL A 32 -4.25 -24.13 -14.17
CA VAL A 32 -4.10 -25.52 -13.67
C VAL A 32 -2.85 -26.20 -14.23
N GLN A 33 -2.61 -26.07 -15.53
CA GLN A 33 -1.47 -26.72 -16.18
C GLN A 33 -0.17 -25.96 -15.92
N SER A 34 -0.26 -24.63 -15.81
CA SER A 34 0.87 -23.75 -15.51
C SER A 34 1.62 -24.18 -14.25
N VAL A 35 0.92 -24.50 -13.16
CA VAL A 35 1.52 -24.97 -11.90
C VAL A 35 2.35 -26.24 -12.10
N ARG A 36 1.81 -27.23 -12.83
CA ARG A 36 2.53 -28.48 -13.10
C ARG A 36 3.80 -28.26 -13.92
N SER A 37 3.78 -27.30 -14.84
CA SER A 37 4.98 -26.91 -15.58
C SER A 37 5.98 -26.18 -14.68
N CYS A 38 5.52 -25.34 -13.75
CA CYS A 38 6.39 -24.71 -12.76
C CYS A 38 7.07 -25.72 -11.80
N GLU A 39 6.36 -26.77 -11.37
CA GLU A 39 6.89 -27.82 -10.49
C GLU A 39 8.09 -28.58 -11.11
N GLN A 40 8.20 -28.59 -12.43
CA GLN A 40 9.30 -29.21 -13.16
C GLN A 40 10.59 -28.36 -13.20
N ILE A 41 10.55 -27.13 -12.70
CA ILE A 41 11.72 -26.24 -12.62
C ILE A 41 12.56 -26.62 -11.40
N LEU A 42 13.86 -26.86 -11.62
CA LEU A 42 14.81 -27.25 -10.58
C LEU A 42 15.34 -26.05 -9.80
N HIS A 43 15.62 -24.91 -10.45
CA HIS A 43 16.08 -23.71 -9.78
C HIS A 43 14.97 -23.08 -8.93
N GLU A 44 15.17 -23.03 -7.61
CA GLU A 44 14.13 -22.63 -6.66
C GLU A 44 13.59 -21.22 -6.93
N ASP A 45 14.44 -20.23 -7.17
CA ASP A 45 13.95 -18.86 -7.42
C ASP A 45 13.09 -18.76 -8.68
N LEU A 46 13.50 -19.42 -9.76
CA LEU A 46 12.73 -19.42 -11.00
C LEU A 46 11.43 -20.21 -10.84
N ARG A 47 11.43 -21.31 -10.07
CA ARG A 47 10.21 -22.05 -9.71
C ARG A 47 9.27 -21.16 -8.90
N GLY A 48 9.80 -20.43 -7.91
CA GLY A 48 9.01 -19.55 -7.06
C GLY A 48 8.36 -18.41 -7.83
N GLU A 49 9.11 -17.77 -8.72
CA GLU A 49 8.59 -16.75 -9.63
C GLU A 49 7.51 -17.33 -10.56
N CYS A 50 7.73 -18.52 -11.13
CA CYS A 50 6.76 -19.21 -11.97
C CYS A 50 5.45 -19.49 -11.25
N VAL A 51 5.52 -20.04 -10.02
CA VAL A 51 4.34 -20.31 -9.19
C VAL A 51 3.59 -19.01 -8.85
N LEU A 52 4.32 -17.94 -8.51
CA LEU A 52 3.74 -16.62 -8.29
C LEU A 52 2.97 -16.13 -9.53
N PHE A 53 3.57 -16.25 -10.73
CA PHE A 53 2.90 -15.89 -11.98
C PHE A 53 1.62 -16.72 -12.18
N ALA A 54 1.71 -18.05 -12.06
CA ALA A 54 0.57 -18.95 -12.21
C ALA A 54 -0.57 -18.61 -11.23
N ALA A 55 -0.24 -18.30 -9.97
CA ALA A 55 -1.21 -17.89 -8.96
C ALA A 55 -1.90 -16.57 -9.31
N LYS A 56 -1.16 -15.58 -9.84
CA LYS A 56 -1.73 -14.31 -10.31
C LYS A 56 -2.63 -14.49 -11.53
N SER A 57 -2.26 -15.35 -12.47
CA SER A 57 -3.10 -15.69 -13.62
C SER A 57 -4.40 -16.41 -13.20
N ALA A 58 -4.38 -17.17 -12.11
CA ALA A 58 -5.58 -17.80 -11.55
C ALA A 58 -6.59 -16.82 -10.93
N VAL A 59 -6.20 -15.55 -10.70
CA VAL A 59 -7.10 -14.53 -10.14
C VAL A 59 -8.21 -14.20 -11.15
N GLY A 60 -9.45 -14.54 -10.80
CA GLY A 60 -10.62 -14.36 -11.67
C GLY A 60 -11.03 -15.61 -12.46
N GLU A 61 -10.25 -16.68 -12.37
CA GLU A 61 -10.65 -18.00 -12.86
C GLU A 61 -11.46 -18.77 -11.80
N ARG A 62 -12.00 -19.95 -12.15
CA ARG A 62 -12.70 -20.84 -11.18
C ARG A 62 -11.76 -21.50 -10.16
N MET A 63 -10.46 -21.29 -10.28
CA MET A 63 -9.44 -21.85 -9.40
C MET A 63 -9.25 -20.99 -8.15
N ASP A 64 -8.98 -21.61 -7.01
CA ASP A 64 -8.55 -20.89 -5.81
C ASP A 64 -7.07 -20.49 -5.94
N ALA A 65 -6.81 -19.25 -6.37
CA ALA A 65 -5.46 -18.70 -6.51
C ALA A 65 -4.59 -18.81 -5.24
N LEU A 66 -5.19 -18.83 -4.03
CA LEU A 66 -4.44 -19.02 -2.79
C LEU A 66 -3.86 -20.43 -2.69
N SER A 67 -4.62 -21.44 -3.15
CA SER A 67 -4.16 -22.84 -3.15
C SER A 67 -2.96 -23.08 -4.06
N VAL A 68 -2.79 -22.28 -5.12
CA VAL A 68 -1.61 -22.35 -6.01
C VAL A 68 -0.33 -22.03 -5.25
N CYS A 69 -0.38 -21.07 -4.31
CA CYS A 69 0.78 -20.67 -3.52
C CYS A 69 1.35 -21.79 -2.63
N GLU A 70 0.59 -22.86 -2.36
CA GLU A 70 1.09 -24.05 -1.66
C GLU A 70 2.16 -24.80 -2.45
N SER A 71 2.23 -24.59 -3.77
CA SER A 71 3.22 -25.22 -4.65
C SER A 71 4.56 -24.48 -4.68
N ALA A 72 4.67 -23.38 -3.93
CA ALA A 72 5.88 -22.57 -3.91
C ALA A 72 7.06 -23.35 -3.29
N PRO A 73 8.29 -23.19 -3.83
CA PRO A 73 9.46 -23.96 -3.44
C PRO A 73 9.88 -23.78 -1.99
N THR A 74 9.66 -22.59 -1.45
CA THR A 74 10.15 -22.18 -0.13
C THR A 74 9.05 -21.43 0.61
N VAL A 75 9.20 -21.32 1.93
CA VAL A 75 8.30 -20.53 2.77
C VAL A 75 8.25 -19.07 2.32
N LEU A 76 9.41 -18.49 1.98
CA LEU A 76 9.49 -17.11 1.50
C LEU A 76 8.71 -16.90 0.19
N TRP A 77 8.86 -17.81 -0.78
CA TRP A 77 8.12 -17.75 -2.03
C TRP A 77 6.60 -17.96 -1.82
N LYS A 78 6.21 -18.84 -0.90
CA LYS A 78 4.79 -19.00 -0.51
C LYS A 78 4.23 -17.69 0.05
N GLN A 79 4.97 -17.06 0.97
CA GLN A 79 4.58 -15.79 1.59
C GLN A 79 4.45 -14.65 0.57
N ALA A 80 5.41 -14.52 -0.35
CA ALA A 80 5.36 -13.55 -1.45
C ALA A 80 4.18 -13.82 -2.39
N CYS A 81 3.91 -15.09 -2.72
CA CYS A 81 2.76 -15.49 -3.53
C CYS A 81 1.43 -15.11 -2.87
N LEU A 82 1.25 -15.43 -1.58
CA LEU A 82 0.04 -15.08 -0.83
C LEU A 82 -0.17 -13.56 -0.78
N PHE A 83 0.90 -12.78 -0.57
CA PHE A 83 0.85 -11.31 -0.59
C PHE A 83 0.35 -10.78 -1.94
N GLU A 84 0.98 -11.20 -3.03
CA GLU A 84 0.65 -10.73 -4.38
C GLU A 84 -0.75 -11.16 -4.84
N VAL A 85 -1.20 -12.37 -4.48
CA VAL A 85 -2.57 -12.84 -4.75
C VAL A 85 -3.59 -12.03 -3.95
N ALA A 86 -3.35 -11.81 -2.65
CA ALA A 86 -4.22 -10.96 -1.82
C ALA A 86 -4.32 -9.53 -2.36
N ASP A 87 -3.21 -8.99 -2.86
CA ASP A 87 -3.16 -7.67 -3.48
C ASP A 87 -3.93 -7.61 -4.80
N SER A 88 -3.66 -8.55 -5.70
CA SER A 88 -4.24 -8.62 -7.05
C SER A 88 -5.74 -8.88 -7.04
N THR A 89 -6.23 -9.65 -6.06
CA THR A 89 -7.67 -9.91 -5.85
C THR A 89 -8.40 -8.75 -5.19
N GLY A 90 -7.67 -7.71 -4.77
CA GLY A 90 -8.23 -6.59 -4.03
C GLY A 90 -8.83 -7.00 -2.69
N MET A 91 -8.27 -8.03 -2.03
CA MET A 91 -8.82 -8.53 -0.77
C MET A 91 -8.89 -7.43 0.28
N THR A 92 -10.00 -7.45 1.02
CA THR A 92 -10.33 -6.55 2.13
C THR A 92 -10.98 -7.31 3.29
N GLY A 93 -11.16 -6.63 4.41
CA GLY A 93 -11.87 -7.07 5.60
C GLY A 93 -11.17 -8.20 6.33
N GLN A 94 -11.97 -9.03 7.01
CA GLN A 94 -11.47 -10.18 7.77
C GLN A 94 -10.76 -11.22 6.88
N ARG A 95 -11.17 -11.34 5.60
CA ARG A 95 -10.50 -12.25 4.66
C ARG A 95 -9.07 -11.80 4.39
N ALA A 96 -8.87 -10.51 4.09
CA ALA A 96 -7.52 -9.96 3.93
C ALA A 96 -6.69 -10.14 5.20
N ALA A 97 -7.25 -9.82 6.39
CA ALA A 97 -6.54 -9.95 7.64
C ALA A 97 -6.00 -11.39 7.88
N ARG A 98 -6.80 -12.42 7.59
CA ARG A 98 -6.37 -13.81 7.70
C ARG A 98 -5.25 -14.16 6.72
N VAL A 99 -5.41 -13.80 5.44
CA VAL A 99 -4.39 -14.10 4.42
C VAL A 99 -3.09 -13.36 4.72
N CYS A 100 -3.15 -12.08 5.10
CA CYS A 100 -1.97 -11.29 5.45
C CYS A 100 -1.22 -11.85 6.67
N ALA A 101 -1.91 -12.47 7.63
CA ALA A 101 -1.24 -13.13 8.75
C ALA A 101 -0.36 -14.32 8.32
N GLU A 102 -0.63 -14.89 7.14
CA GLU A 102 0.14 -16.00 6.56
C GLU A 102 1.29 -15.53 5.66
N THR A 103 1.41 -14.23 5.37
CA THR A 103 2.46 -13.69 4.49
C THR A 103 3.78 -13.40 5.21
N GLY A 104 3.92 -13.76 6.49
CA GLY A 104 5.16 -13.62 7.25
C GLY A 104 5.73 -12.20 7.20
N GLU A 105 6.93 -12.04 6.64
CA GLU A 105 7.59 -10.72 6.56
C GLU A 105 6.82 -9.67 5.75
N PHE A 106 5.89 -10.09 4.89
CA PHE A 106 5.04 -9.18 4.11
C PHE A 106 3.72 -8.81 4.82
N GLU A 107 3.44 -9.35 6.01
CA GLU A 107 2.15 -9.17 6.70
C GLU A 107 1.74 -7.70 6.85
N ILE A 108 2.66 -6.87 7.33
CA ILE A 108 2.42 -5.45 7.56
C ILE A 108 2.05 -4.75 6.24
N ARG A 109 2.83 -5.01 5.18
CA ARG A 109 2.59 -4.44 3.85
C ARG A 109 1.27 -4.93 3.24
N CYS A 110 0.95 -6.20 3.42
CA CYS A 110 -0.32 -6.80 3.01
C CYS A 110 -1.51 -6.10 3.67
N LEU A 111 -1.47 -5.96 5.01
CA LEU A 111 -2.51 -5.29 5.78
C LEU A 111 -2.65 -3.82 5.35
N TYR A 112 -1.54 -3.14 5.06
CA TYR A 112 -1.56 -1.78 4.57
C TYR A 112 -2.34 -1.65 3.27
N HIS A 113 -2.01 -2.46 2.26
CA HIS A 113 -2.69 -2.42 0.97
C HIS A 113 -4.19 -2.77 1.10
N ALA A 114 -4.52 -3.76 1.94
CA ALA A 114 -5.91 -4.13 2.21
C ALA A 114 -6.71 -2.97 2.83
N LEU A 115 -6.15 -2.31 3.84
CA LEU A 115 -6.79 -1.18 4.50
C LEU A 115 -6.89 0.06 3.60
N GLN A 116 -5.89 0.32 2.74
CA GLN A 116 -5.96 1.39 1.74
C GLN A 116 -7.10 1.15 0.74
N ARG A 117 -7.32 -0.09 0.31
CA ARG A 117 -8.48 -0.44 -0.55
C ARG A 117 -9.80 -0.26 0.19
N GLU A 118 -9.84 -0.57 1.47
CA GLU A 118 -11.01 -0.35 2.32
C GLU A 118 -11.31 1.11 2.61
N GLU A 119 -10.39 2.05 2.36
CA GLU A 119 -10.56 3.46 2.72
C GLU A 119 -11.91 4.00 2.24
N GLN A 120 -12.34 3.70 1.01
CA GLN A 120 -13.64 4.13 0.47
C GLN A 120 -14.82 3.44 1.16
N SER A 121 -14.72 2.15 1.44
CA SER A 121 -15.76 1.37 2.13
C SER A 121 -15.93 1.82 3.58
N LEU A 122 -14.81 2.01 4.29
CA LEU A 122 -14.78 2.59 5.64
C LEU A 122 -15.32 4.01 5.63
N ALA A 123 -14.98 4.80 4.61
CA ALA A 123 -15.51 6.15 4.46
C ALA A 123 -17.04 6.16 4.31
N ALA A 124 -17.62 5.18 3.62
CA ALA A 124 -19.07 5.04 3.50
C ALA A 124 -19.72 4.48 4.78
N ARG A 125 -19.07 3.52 5.46
CA ARG A 125 -19.61 2.83 6.64
C ARG A 125 -19.61 3.69 7.91
N PHE A 126 -18.61 4.54 8.10
CA PHE A 126 -18.42 5.31 9.35
C PHE A 126 -18.67 6.80 9.13
N PRO A 127 -19.92 7.29 9.00
CA PRO A 127 -20.20 8.69 8.63
C PRO A 127 -19.57 9.71 9.60
N LYS A 128 -19.57 10.99 9.21
CA LYS A 128 -19.09 12.08 10.07
C LYS A 128 -19.69 11.98 11.49
N GLY A 129 -18.85 12.07 12.52
CA GLY A 129 -19.22 11.92 13.92
C GLY A 129 -19.01 10.50 14.48
N LYS A 130 -18.54 9.57 13.65
CA LYS A 130 -18.20 8.18 14.02
C LYS A 130 -16.69 7.90 13.92
N GLU A 131 -15.86 8.94 13.97
CA GLU A 131 -14.42 8.80 13.79
C GLU A 131 -13.75 8.02 14.93
N LEU A 132 -14.25 8.11 16.16
CA LEU A 132 -13.72 7.30 17.27
C LEU A 132 -13.98 5.80 17.06
N GLU A 133 -15.20 5.43 16.65
CA GLU A 133 -15.53 4.04 16.32
C GLU A 133 -14.68 3.51 15.15
N LEU A 134 -14.41 4.36 14.15
CA LEU A 134 -13.50 4.03 13.05
C LEU A 134 -12.06 3.79 13.55
N ILE A 135 -11.55 4.67 14.42
CA ILE A 135 -10.22 4.54 15.02
C ILE A 135 -10.12 3.23 15.82
N GLU A 136 -11.12 2.94 16.66
CA GLU A 136 -11.18 1.71 17.45
C GLU A 136 -11.27 0.46 16.58
N GLU A 137 -12.07 0.47 15.51
CA GLU A 137 -12.18 -0.64 14.56
C GLU A 137 -10.84 -0.90 13.85
N ILE A 138 -10.16 0.17 13.39
CA ILE A 138 -8.83 0.07 12.79
C ILE A 138 -7.84 -0.49 13.82
N ALA A 139 -7.81 0.07 15.03
CA ALA A 139 -6.93 -0.39 16.10
C ALA A 139 -7.17 -1.87 16.47
N ARG A 140 -8.43 -2.32 16.50
CA ARG A 140 -8.79 -3.72 16.79
C ARG A 140 -8.21 -4.68 15.75
N ARG A 141 -8.16 -4.28 14.48
CA ARG A 141 -7.54 -5.08 13.40
C ARG A 141 -6.03 -5.22 13.56
N PHE A 142 -5.40 -4.30 14.30
CA PHE A 142 -3.98 -4.30 14.62
C PHE A 142 -3.68 -4.81 16.05
N GLN A 143 -4.69 -5.08 16.87
CA GLN A 143 -4.53 -5.31 18.32
C GLN A 143 -3.58 -6.47 18.68
N HIS A 144 -3.47 -7.46 17.80
CA HIS A 144 -2.61 -8.63 17.99
C HIS A 144 -1.18 -8.46 17.47
N LYS A 145 -0.78 -7.25 17.06
CA LYS A 145 0.50 -6.99 16.39
C LYS A 145 1.21 -5.81 17.03
N GLU A 146 2.12 -6.09 17.97
CA GLU A 146 2.86 -5.05 18.69
C GLU A 146 3.72 -4.17 17.78
N GLU A 147 4.26 -4.75 16.71
CA GLU A 147 5.00 -4.03 15.66
C GLU A 147 4.16 -2.94 14.99
N LEU A 148 2.82 -3.09 14.97
CA LEU A 148 1.87 -2.18 14.34
C LEU A 148 1.28 -1.14 15.30
N LYS A 149 1.46 -1.31 16.62
CA LYS A 149 1.01 -0.34 17.63
C LYS A 149 1.70 1.02 17.49
N ASN A 150 2.92 1.04 16.94
CA ASN A 150 3.70 2.25 16.68
C ASN A 150 3.84 2.55 15.17
N ASP A 151 3.13 1.82 14.32
CA ASP A 151 3.19 2.06 12.88
C ASP A 151 2.37 3.31 12.53
N LYS A 152 3.03 4.30 11.94
CA LYS A 152 2.46 5.57 11.44
C LYS A 152 1.24 5.35 10.55
N ILE A 153 1.11 4.18 9.94
CA ILE A 153 0.02 3.83 9.05
C ILE A 153 -1.32 3.73 9.79
N SER A 154 -1.39 2.98 10.90
CA SER A 154 -2.62 2.75 11.66
C SER A 154 -3.18 4.07 12.20
N GLU A 155 -2.29 4.94 12.65
CA GLU A 155 -2.58 6.32 13.07
C GLU A 155 -3.06 7.20 11.90
N SER A 156 -2.49 7.01 10.70
CA SER A 156 -2.78 7.88 9.56
C SER A 156 -4.05 7.53 8.78
N LEU A 157 -4.58 6.31 8.88
CA LEU A 157 -5.72 5.87 8.08
C LEU A 157 -7.02 6.65 8.40
N PRO A 158 -7.41 6.87 9.67
CA PRO A 158 -8.53 7.76 10.00
C PRO A 158 -8.36 9.16 9.38
N ALA A 159 -7.15 9.72 9.46
CA ALA A 159 -6.83 11.01 8.86
C ALA A 159 -6.98 11.01 7.33
N LYS A 160 -6.55 9.94 6.64
CA LYS A 160 -6.75 9.78 5.18
C LYS A 160 -8.23 9.75 4.80
N ILE A 161 -9.06 9.03 5.56
CA ILE A 161 -10.51 8.94 5.34
C ILE A 161 -11.16 10.33 5.46
N ILE A 162 -10.84 11.07 6.53
CA ILE A 162 -11.33 12.45 6.73
C ILE A 162 -10.87 13.35 5.57
N ALA A 163 -9.59 13.29 5.22
CA ALA A 163 -9.01 14.08 4.14
C ALA A 163 -9.70 13.79 2.80
N ARG A 164 -9.97 12.53 2.48
CA ARG A 164 -10.65 12.12 1.24
C ARG A 164 -12.08 12.63 1.20
N ARG A 165 -12.85 12.52 2.29
CA ARG A 165 -14.22 13.07 2.39
C ARG A 165 -14.23 14.57 2.16
N PHE A 166 -13.32 15.29 2.82
CA PHE A 166 -13.18 16.73 2.61
C PHE A 166 -12.84 17.02 1.14
N PHE A 167 -11.85 16.32 0.59
CA PHE A 167 -11.35 16.59 -0.75
C PHE A 167 -12.39 16.32 -1.84
N GLN A 168 -13.25 15.30 -1.66
CA GLN A 168 -14.42 15.08 -2.52
C GLN A 168 -15.33 16.32 -2.54
N ARG A 169 -15.73 16.82 -1.37
CA ARG A 169 -16.55 18.05 -1.26
C ARG A 169 -15.84 19.28 -1.82
N TYR A 170 -14.53 19.38 -1.65
CA TYR A 170 -13.73 20.51 -2.16
C TYR A 170 -13.65 20.52 -3.68
N VAL A 171 -13.60 19.34 -4.31
CA VAL A 171 -13.65 19.23 -5.77
C VAL A 171 -14.97 19.80 -6.30
N ASP A 172 -16.07 19.50 -5.63
CA ASP A 172 -17.41 19.98 -6.01
C ASP A 172 -17.62 21.47 -5.67
N ASN A 173 -17.00 21.95 -4.59
CA ASN A 173 -17.08 23.35 -4.16
C ASN A 173 -15.73 23.85 -3.66
N LYS A 174 -14.98 24.52 -4.55
CA LYS A 174 -13.65 25.09 -4.27
C LYS A 174 -13.64 26.21 -3.22
N LYS A 175 -14.82 26.71 -2.79
CA LYS A 175 -14.93 27.75 -1.75
C LYS A 175 -14.94 27.19 -0.33
N ILE A 176 -15.10 25.87 -0.15
CA ILE A 176 -15.10 25.30 1.19
C ILE A 176 -13.70 25.41 1.80
N ARG A 177 -13.67 25.70 3.09
CA ARG A 177 -12.45 25.73 3.91
C ARG A 177 -12.42 24.49 4.80
N PHE A 178 -11.22 24.06 5.17
CA PHE A 178 -11.06 22.97 6.12
C PHE A 178 -11.32 23.47 7.55
N SER A 179 -12.07 22.73 8.35
CA SER A 179 -12.42 23.12 9.72
C SER A 179 -12.43 21.92 10.66
N GLU A 180 -12.38 22.18 11.97
CA GLU A 180 -12.47 21.14 13.00
C GLU A 180 -13.74 20.30 12.86
N ASP A 181 -14.86 20.94 12.49
CA ASP A 181 -16.12 20.26 12.23
C ASP A 181 -15.98 19.18 11.15
N MET A 182 -15.07 19.30 10.19
CA MET A 182 -14.87 18.27 9.16
C MET A 182 -14.32 16.96 9.74
N CYS A 183 -13.70 17.01 10.91
CA CYS A 183 -13.10 15.87 11.60
C CYS A 183 -14.05 15.17 12.58
N GLY A 184 -15.25 15.73 12.81
CA GLY A 184 -16.27 15.10 13.65
C GLY A 184 -15.76 14.84 15.07
N SER A 185 -15.72 13.57 15.47
CA SER A 185 -15.25 13.18 16.81
C SER A 185 -13.76 12.83 16.87
N ALA A 186 -12.99 13.03 15.79
CA ALA A 186 -11.60 12.64 15.76
C ALA A 186 -10.74 13.52 16.71
N PRO A 187 -9.70 12.95 17.35
CA PRO A 187 -8.72 13.75 18.10
C PRO A 187 -8.05 14.82 17.22
N ARG A 188 -7.58 15.90 17.85
CA ARG A 188 -6.96 17.04 17.16
C ARG A 188 -5.78 16.59 16.30
N GLU A 189 -4.97 15.66 16.78
CA GLU A 189 -3.80 15.14 16.09
C GLU A 189 -4.18 14.46 14.76
N ILE A 190 -5.26 13.67 14.77
CA ILE A 190 -5.83 13.04 13.58
C ILE A 190 -6.37 14.11 12.62
N CYS A 191 -7.02 15.15 13.14
CA CYS A 191 -7.54 16.25 12.34
C CYS A 191 -6.43 17.08 11.67
N THR A 192 -5.35 17.40 12.41
CA THR A 192 -4.12 18.02 11.89
C THR A 192 -3.51 17.16 10.77
N GLN A 193 -3.38 15.85 10.99
CA GLN A 193 -2.90 14.92 9.97
C GLN A 193 -3.82 14.86 8.74
N ALA A 194 -5.14 14.93 8.93
CA ALA A 194 -6.11 14.92 7.84
C ALA A 194 -5.90 16.14 6.93
N TYR A 195 -5.75 17.33 7.51
CA TYR A 195 -5.45 18.53 6.73
C TYR A 195 -4.13 18.42 5.97
N ARG A 196 -3.08 17.83 6.58
CA ARG A 196 -1.82 17.53 5.89
C ARG A 196 -2.04 16.64 4.65
N PHE A 197 -2.87 15.60 4.77
CA PHE A 197 -3.21 14.75 3.62
C PHE A 197 -3.99 15.51 2.55
N VAL A 198 -4.87 16.44 2.90
CA VAL A 198 -5.55 17.30 1.92
C VAL A 198 -4.56 18.14 1.11
N ILE A 199 -3.57 18.76 1.79
CA ILE A 199 -2.49 19.51 1.14
C ILE A 199 -1.73 18.61 0.15
N GLN A 200 -1.35 17.41 0.59
CA GLN A 200 -0.62 16.45 -0.24
C GLN A 200 -1.45 15.97 -1.45
N MET A 201 -2.74 15.65 -1.25
CA MET A 201 -3.67 15.30 -2.33
C MET A 201 -3.82 16.41 -3.36
N GLN A 202 -3.90 17.68 -2.92
CA GLN A 202 -3.93 18.83 -3.82
C GLN A 202 -2.63 18.97 -4.62
N LYS A 203 -1.48 18.80 -3.97
CA LYS A 203 -0.18 18.79 -4.64
C LYS A 203 -0.14 17.74 -5.74
N ASP A 204 -0.50 16.50 -5.43
CA ASP A 204 -0.38 15.38 -6.36
C ASP A 204 -1.39 15.46 -7.50
N ARG A 205 -2.66 15.78 -7.20
CA ARG A 205 -3.73 15.82 -8.21
C ARG A 205 -3.69 17.07 -9.09
N GLU A 206 -3.39 18.22 -8.50
CA GLU A 206 -3.38 19.51 -9.22
C GLU A 206 -1.95 19.92 -9.64
N LYS A 207 -0.96 19.04 -9.48
CA LYS A 207 0.47 19.25 -9.79
C LYS A 207 1.03 20.54 -9.19
N LYS A 208 0.54 20.93 -8.01
CA LYS A 208 0.98 22.16 -7.34
C LYS A 208 2.39 22.01 -6.82
N THR A 209 3.10 23.12 -6.76
CA THR A 209 4.41 23.18 -6.11
C THR A 209 4.28 23.93 -4.80
N PHE A 210 4.97 23.44 -3.77
CA PHE A 210 5.09 24.20 -2.53
C PHE A 210 5.87 25.49 -2.78
N PRO A 211 5.47 26.60 -2.13
CA PRO A 211 6.19 27.87 -2.24
C PRO A 211 7.67 27.70 -1.87
N LYS A 212 8.52 28.48 -2.54
CA LYS A 212 9.98 28.52 -2.28
C LYS A 212 10.36 29.96 -1.92
N PRO A 213 10.82 30.23 -0.68
CA PRO A 213 10.92 29.31 0.45
C PRO A 213 9.54 28.93 1.01
N CYS A 214 9.46 27.78 1.69
CA CYS A 214 8.29 27.39 2.47
C CYS A 214 8.37 28.15 3.80
N SER A 215 7.64 29.27 3.90
CA SER A 215 7.59 30.11 5.10
C SER A 215 6.87 29.39 6.23
N ILE A 216 7.41 29.46 7.45
CA ILE A 216 6.77 28.90 8.65
C ILE A 216 6.71 30.05 9.67
N PRO A 217 5.51 30.44 10.15
CA PRO A 217 4.19 29.96 9.74
C PRO A 217 3.81 30.41 8.31
N MET A 218 2.97 29.63 7.62
CA MET A 218 2.35 30.02 6.36
C MET A 218 1.15 30.93 6.63
N SER A 219 1.09 32.12 6.02
CA SER A 219 -0.11 32.96 6.09
C SER A 219 -1.19 32.51 5.10
N ASP A 220 -2.47 32.82 5.38
CA ASP A 220 -3.59 32.56 4.47
C ASP A 220 -3.31 33.08 3.06
N HIS A 221 -2.76 34.28 2.93
CA HIS A 221 -2.39 34.86 1.65
C HIS A 221 -1.36 34.00 0.90
N GLN A 222 -0.35 33.47 1.59
CA GLN A 222 0.66 32.59 0.97
C GLN A 222 0.07 31.25 0.54
N VAL A 223 -0.82 30.67 1.36
CA VAL A 223 -1.52 29.42 1.07
C VAL A 223 -2.43 29.59 -0.15
N GLN A 224 -3.20 30.67 -0.18
CA GLN A 224 -4.08 31.03 -1.29
C GLN A 224 -3.28 31.32 -2.57
N ALA A 225 -2.17 32.05 -2.49
CA ALA A 225 -1.30 32.34 -3.63
C ALA A 225 -0.66 31.07 -4.21
N ALA A 226 -0.33 30.09 -3.36
CA ALA A 226 0.10 28.76 -3.78
C ALA A 226 -1.06 27.86 -4.24
N GLY A 227 -2.29 28.37 -4.21
CA GLY A 227 -3.52 27.71 -4.64
C GLY A 227 -4.03 26.65 -3.67
N PHE A 228 -3.44 26.46 -2.50
CA PHE A 228 -3.86 25.40 -1.58
C PHE A 228 -5.15 25.77 -0.83
N VAL A 229 -5.82 24.76 -0.27
CA VAL A 229 -7.04 24.95 0.51
C VAL A 229 -6.76 25.74 1.80
N LEU A 230 -7.61 26.71 2.09
CA LEU A 230 -7.59 27.48 3.33
C LEU A 230 -8.33 26.75 4.46
N TRP A 231 -8.10 27.19 5.69
CA TRP A 231 -8.80 26.74 6.88
C TRP A 231 -9.80 27.79 7.39
N GLU A 232 -10.73 27.36 8.24
CA GLU A 232 -11.54 28.26 9.06
C GLU A 232 -10.76 28.73 10.29
N GLU A 233 -11.12 29.90 10.83
CA GLU A 233 -10.38 30.57 11.91
C GLU A 233 -10.15 29.67 13.14
N GLY A 234 -11.15 28.86 13.51
CA GLY A 234 -11.05 27.92 14.63
C GLY A 234 -9.97 26.83 14.45
N PHE A 235 -9.51 26.55 13.23
CA PHE A 235 -8.55 25.50 12.95
C PHE A 235 -7.11 26.01 12.74
N ILE A 236 -6.84 27.30 12.99
CA ILE A 236 -5.56 27.94 12.64
C ILE A 236 -4.34 27.24 13.25
N LEU A 237 -4.37 26.86 14.53
CA LEU A 237 -3.21 26.26 15.20
C LEU A 237 -2.82 24.91 14.57
N SER A 238 -3.81 24.07 14.32
CA SER A 238 -3.65 22.77 13.67
C SER A 238 -3.23 22.91 12.21
N ALA A 239 -3.75 23.92 11.50
CA ALA A 239 -3.34 24.21 10.12
C ALA A 239 -1.87 24.66 10.04
N LEU A 240 -1.43 25.54 10.94
CA LEU A 240 -0.04 25.99 11.00
C LEU A 240 0.92 24.83 11.29
N GLU A 241 0.55 23.95 12.22
CA GLU A 241 1.32 22.73 12.53
C GLU A 241 1.41 21.78 11.32
N ALA A 242 0.31 21.56 10.60
CA ALA A 242 0.30 20.74 9.39
C ALA A 242 1.21 21.33 8.30
N TRP A 243 1.20 22.65 8.11
CA TRP A 243 2.07 23.35 7.17
C TRP A 243 3.53 23.28 7.56
N GLU A 244 3.87 23.48 8.84
CA GLU A 244 5.22 23.32 9.35
C GLU A 244 5.77 21.93 9.04
N ASN A 245 5.00 20.89 9.36
CA ASN A 245 5.38 19.50 9.11
C ASN A 245 5.57 19.22 7.61
N THR A 246 4.67 19.73 6.77
CA THR A 246 4.75 19.59 5.30
C THR A 246 5.98 20.29 4.73
N CYS A 247 6.24 21.51 5.17
CA CYS A 247 7.41 22.29 4.75
C CYS A 247 8.72 21.59 5.15
N ARG A 248 8.79 21.01 6.37
CA ARG A 248 9.97 20.30 6.87
C ARG A 248 10.29 19.06 6.03
N GLN A 249 9.30 18.21 5.77
CA GLN A 249 9.46 17.00 4.95
C GLN A 249 9.92 17.32 3.51
N ASN A 250 9.38 18.39 2.91
CA ASN A 250 9.78 18.83 1.57
C ASN A 250 11.21 19.40 1.51
N LYS A 251 11.76 19.90 2.64
CA LYS A 251 13.18 20.30 2.71
C LYS A 251 14.10 19.08 2.78
N GLU A 252 13.71 18.06 3.54
CA GLU A 252 14.49 16.81 3.69
C GLU A 252 14.58 16.04 2.37
N GLN A 253 13.49 15.95 1.60
CA GLN A 253 13.48 15.27 0.29
C GLN A 253 14.36 15.92 -0.79
N ARG A 254 14.89 17.12 -0.55
CA ARG A 254 15.75 17.86 -1.49
C ARG A 254 17.23 17.82 -1.11
N ARG A 255 17.55 17.28 0.06
CA ARG A 255 18.93 17.03 0.49
C ARG A 255 19.36 15.67 -0.03
#